data_AF-A0A1G8U3Y7-F1
#
_entry.id   AF-A0A1G8U3Y7-F1
#
_cell.length_a   1.000
_cell.length_b   1.000
_cell.length_c   1.000
_cell.angle_alpha   90.00
_cell.angle_beta   90.00
_cell.angle_gamma   90.00
#
_symmetry.space_group_name_H-M   'P 1'
#
loop_
_entity.id
_entity.type
_entity.pdbx_description
1 polymer ?
#
loop_
_entity_poly.entity_id
_entity_poly.type
_entity_poly.pdbx_seq_one_letter_code
_entity_poly.pdbx_strand_id
1 'polypeptide(L)'
;METLITIDGASYTFETKDGKTELKVQSESTPSEDKKAPKIKVPNAWLITRKNGFPLFAVRPKQGEKTFRIITADKLYSEKVQWFEPLADNYRERIWLHPDSSKPGSEAYAAYKHFTWKQIIDFAIVDRWSLSFSKGMPGDWKANPEGGAGFLMVMVDNLPYWTDGVGQIPFAVDTFRKYLEELRAKPAAISKTVRIGMEYGDGNPFSPKNDPTNEYDNYMVLRGALWASENFQLVIKKELLQTPHTARMIERASTVYQPGPLQYLQNPISAGSLIQYGEWKK
;
A
#
# COMPACT_ATOMS: atom_id res chain seq x y z
N MET A 1 -0.20 -30.46 4.32
CA MET A 1 -0.86 -29.92 3.10
C MET A 1 0.22 -29.62 2.10
N GLU A 2 0.07 -30.05 0.85
CA GLU A 2 1.02 -29.72 -0.20
C GLU A 2 0.51 -28.56 -1.06
N THR A 3 1.42 -27.68 -1.48
CA THR A 3 1.13 -26.56 -2.36
C THR A 3 2.11 -26.59 -3.52
N LEU A 4 1.60 -26.66 -4.74
CA LEU A 4 2.40 -26.54 -5.95
C LEU A 4 2.50 -25.06 -6.34
N ILE A 5 3.72 -24.55 -6.44
CA ILE A 5 3.99 -23.15 -6.75
C ILE A 5 4.89 -23.09 -7.99
N THR A 6 4.41 -22.46 -9.05
CA THR A 6 5.19 -22.24 -10.28
C THR A 6 5.85 -20.87 -10.23
N ILE A 7 7.19 -20.84 -10.31
CA ILE A 7 8.02 -19.64 -10.33
C ILE A 7 8.95 -19.74 -11.54
N ASP A 8 8.93 -18.73 -12.41
CA ASP A 8 9.75 -18.68 -13.64
C ASP A 8 9.63 -19.94 -14.51
N GLY A 9 8.40 -20.48 -14.60
CA GLY A 9 8.09 -21.69 -15.37
C GLY A 9 8.49 -23.02 -14.72
N ALA A 10 9.17 -22.99 -13.57
CA ALA A 10 9.51 -24.19 -12.79
C ALA A 10 8.52 -24.39 -11.64
N SER A 11 8.01 -25.61 -11.49
CA SER A 11 7.09 -25.97 -10.41
C SER A 11 7.84 -26.53 -9.22
N TYR A 12 7.52 -26.00 -8.04
CA TYR A 12 8.10 -26.39 -6.76
C TYR A 12 6.98 -26.86 -5.82
N THR A 13 7.18 -28.00 -5.18
CA THR A 13 6.24 -28.51 -4.18
C THR A 13 6.66 -28.04 -2.80
N PHE A 14 5.74 -27.40 -2.08
CA PHE A 14 5.91 -27.00 -0.70
C PHE A 14 5.02 -27.86 0.19
N GLU A 15 5.54 -28.29 1.34
CA GLU A 15 4.76 -29.00 2.34
C GLU A 15 4.57 -28.11 3.56
N THR A 16 3.31 -27.88 3.93
CA THR A 16 2.90 -27.23 5.18
C THR A 16 2.48 -28.28 6.20
N LYS A 17 3.19 -28.37 7.32
CA LYS A 17 2.91 -29.27 8.43
C LYS A 17 3.23 -28.57 9.75
N ASP A 18 2.38 -28.77 10.76
CA ASP A 18 2.57 -28.23 12.12
C ASP A 18 2.86 -26.72 12.17
N GLY A 19 2.17 -25.95 11.31
CA GLY A 19 2.31 -24.50 11.23
C GLY A 19 3.55 -24.00 10.48
N LYS A 20 4.35 -24.88 9.89
CA LYS A 20 5.58 -24.57 9.16
C LYS A 20 5.49 -25.03 7.71
N THR A 21 6.06 -24.25 6.80
CA THR A 21 6.15 -24.59 5.38
C THR A 21 7.60 -24.78 4.99
N GLU A 22 7.87 -25.85 4.26
CA GLU A 22 9.20 -26.22 3.78
C GLU A 22 9.15 -26.60 2.29
N LEU A 23 10.27 -26.41 1.60
CA LEU A 23 10.41 -26.85 0.21
C LEU A 23 10.62 -28.36 0.20
N LYS A 24 9.71 -29.10 -0.45
CA LYS A 24 9.86 -30.55 -0.63
C LYS A 24 10.84 -30.81 -1.76
N VAL A 25 12.04 -31.25 -1.41
CA VAL A 25 13.06 -31.65 -2.39
C VAL A 25 12.76 -33.07 -2.85
N GLN A 26 12.43 -33.24 -4.12
CA GLN A 26 12.30 -34.58 -4.72
C GLN A 26 13.70 -35.18 -4.83
N SER A 27 13.92 -36.34 -4.20
CA SER A 27 15.16 -37.10 -4.32
C SER A 27 15.06 -38.07 -5.49
N GLU A 28 16.01 -38.00 -6.42
CA GLU A 28 16.24 -39.06 -7.41
C GLU A 28 17.32 -40.01 -6.88
N SER A 29 17.11 -41.31 -7.00
CA SER A 29 18.09 -42.32 -6.65
C SER A 29 19.18 -42.38 -7.72
N THR A 30 20.43 -42.09 -7.35
CA THR A 30 21.60 -42.21 -8.24
C THR A 30 22.29 -43.57 -8.05
N PRO A 31 23.01 -44.09 -9.07
CA PRO A 31 23.85 -45.28 -8.93
C PRO A 31 24.87 -45.10 -7.80
N SER A 32 25.22 -46.19 -7.11
CA SER A 32 26.12 -46.18 -5.94
C SER A 32 27.53 -45.62 -6.21
N GLU A 33 27.93 -45.54 -7.47
CA GLU A 33 29.22 -45.02 -7.91
C GLU A 33 29.23 -43.50 -8.12
N ASP A 34 28.05 -42.86 -8.19
CA ASP A 34 27.95 -41.41 -8.36
C ASP A 34 28.19 -40.69 -7.02
N LYS A 35 29.38 -40.10 -6.92
CA LYS A 35 29.82 -39.32 -5.75
C LYS A 35 29.49 -37.83 -5.88
N LYS A 36 28.87 -37.37 -6.97
CA LYS A 36 28.53 -35.96 -7.14
C LYS A 36 27.30 -35.63 -6.31
N ALA A 37 27.44 -34.70 -5.37
CA ALA A 37 26.31 -34.17 -4.63
C ALA A 37 25.26 -33.59 -5.62
N PRO A 38 24.00 -34.03 -5.58
CA PRO A 38 22.97 -33.49 -6.45
C PRO A 38 22.78 -32.00 -6.14
N LYS A 39 22.79 -31.16 -7.19
CA LYS A 39 22.47 -29.74 -7.04
C LYS A 39 20.96 -29.59 -6.85
N ILE A 40 20.55 -29.38 -5.60
CA ILE A 40 19.15 -29.05 -5.27
C ILE A 40 18.80 -27.72 -5.96
N LYS A 41 17.85 -27.77 -6.90
CA LYS A 41 17.31 -26.56 -7.52
C LYS A 41 16.38 -25.87 -6.55
N VAL A 42 16.88 -24.81 -5.90
CA VAL A 42 16.07 -23.92 -5.08
C VAL A 42 15.54 -22.76 -5.93
N PRO A 43 14.30 -22.31 -5.73
CA PRO A 43 13.78 -21.16 -6.45
C PRO A 43 14.49 -19.87 -6.00
N ASN A 44 14.71 -18.94 -6.92
CA ASN A 44 15.16 -17.59 -6.59
C ASN A 44 13.96 -16.73 -6.15
N ALA A 45 13.43 -17.01 -4.97
CA ALA A 45 12.20 -16.41 -4.47
C ALA A 45 12.16 -16.39 -2.94
N TRP A 46 11.49 -15.38 -2.39
CA TRP A 46 11.04 -15.41 -1.01
C TRP A 46 9.57 -15.79 -0.99
N LEU A 47 9.24 -16.91 -0.35
CA LEU A 47 7.87 -17.34 -0.13
C LEU A 47 7.34 -16.70 1.15
N ILE A 48 6.22 -15.99 1.03
CA ILE A 48 5.55 -15.35 2.15
C ILE A 48 4.38 -16.20 2.61
N THR A 49 4.32 -16.42 3.92
CA THR A 49 3.31 -17.26 4.57
C THR A 49 2.54 -16.51 5.65
N ARG A 50 1.39 -17.06 6.04
CA ARG A 50 0.73 -16.74 7.31
C ARG A 50 1.53 -17.33 8.49
N LYS A 51 1.18 -16.92 9.72
CA LYS A 51 1.77 -17.49 10.96
C LYS A 51 1.57 -19.01 11.08
N ASN A 52 0.51 -19.55 10.48
CA ASN A 52 0.24 -20.99 10.43
C ASN A 52 0.96 -21.70 9.26
N GLY A 53 1.91 -21.03 8.59
CA GLY A 53 2.67 -21.58 7.48
C GLY A 53 1.99 -21.48 6.12
N PHE A 54 0.69 -21.16 6.04
CA PHE A 54 -0.03 -21.17 4.76
C PHE A 54 0.59 -20.20 3.73
N PRO A 55 0.96 -20.67 2.52
CA PRO A 55 1.55 -19.81 1.47
C PRO A 55 0.59 -18.75 0.94
N LEU A 56 1.06 -17.51 0.78
CA LEU A 56 0.24 -16.38 0.34
C LEU A 56 0.69 -15.81 -1.00
N PHE A 57 1.96 -15.44 -1.11
CA PHE A 57 2.56 -14.88 -2.33
C PHE A 57 4.06 -15.05 -2.27
N ALA A 58 4.75 -14.79 -3.38
CA ALA A 58 6.20 -14.79 -3.43
C ALA A 58 6.73 -13.51 -4.07
N VAL A 59 7.88 -13.08 -3.59
CA VAL A 59 8.59 -11.90 -4.13
C VAL A 59 10.00 -12.26 -4.56
N ARG A 60 10.54 -11.51 -5.52
CA ARG A 60 11.89 -11.71 -6.05
C ARG A 60 12.91 -10.97 -5.19
N PRO A 61 13.94 -11.66 -4.65
CA PRO A 61 15.03 -11.00 -3.94
C PRO A 61 15.81 -10.07 -4.86
N LYS A 62 16.41 -9.01 -4.29
CA LYS A 62 17.38 -8.18 -4.99
C LYS A 62 18.72 -8.90 -5.12
N GLN A 63 19.53 -8.43 -6.08
CA GLN A 63 20.90 -8.89 -6.23
C GLN A 63 21.69 -8.71 -4.92
N GLY A 64 22.41 -9.75 -4.50
CA GLY A 64 23.18 -9.75 -3.25
C GLY A 64 22.40 -10.21 -2.02
N GLU A 65 21.07 -10.35 -2.11
CA GLU A 65 20.28 -10.94 -1.03
C GLU A 65 20.25 -12.47 -1.08
N LYS A 66 19.80 -13.10 0.00
CA LYS A 66 19.57 -14.56 0.03
C LYS A 66 18.59 -14.94 -1.08
N THR A 67 18.96 -15.89 -1.92
CA THR A 67 18.16 -16.31 -3.08
C THR A 67 16.83 -16.96 -2.68
N PHE A 68 16.81 -17.71 -1.58
CA PHE A 68 15.62 -18.41 -1.12
C PHE A 68 15.35 -18.19 0.37
N ARG A 69 14.10 -17.86 0.70
CA ARG A 69 13.60 -17.72 2.08
C ARG A 69 12.14 -18.16 2.13
N ILE A 70 11.71 -18.70 3.27
CA ILE A 70 10.31 -18.83 3.64
C ILE A 70 10.13 -17.97 4.91
N ILE A 71 9.30 -16.94 4.83
CA ILE A 71 9.11 -15.97 5.92
C ILE A 71 7.63 -15.62 6.08
N THR A 72 7.24 -15.22 7.29
CA THR A 72 5.87 -14.77 7.53
C THR A 72 5.64 -13.34 7.01
N ALA A 73 4.38 -13.01 6.73
CA ALA A 73 3.98 -11.65 6.35
C ALA A 73 4.39 -10.62 7.43
N ASP A 74 4.24 -10.92 8.72
CA ASP A 74 4.69 -10.05 9.81
C ASP A 74 6.20 -9.78 9.75
N LYS A 75 6.99 -10.82 9.42
CA LYS A 75 8.45 -10.67 9.32
C LYS A 75 8.81 -9.81 8.10
N LEU A 76 8.17 -10.05 6.96
CA LEU A 76 8.34 -9.24 5.75
C LEU A 76 8.02 -7.76 6.03
N TYR A 77 6.91 -7.50 6.72
CA TYR A 77 6.50 -6.16 7.13
C TYR A 77 7.50 -5.50 8.08
N SER A 78 8.03 -6.24 9.07
CA SER A 78 9.08 -5.73 9.97
C SER A 78 10.39 -5.38 9.25
N GLU A 79 10.66 -6.01 8.11
CA GLU A 79 11.79 -5.71 7.22
C GLU A 79 11.48 -4.58 6.24
N LYS A 80 10.29 -3.94 6.35
CA LYS A 80 9.79 -2.85 5.50
C LYS A 80 9.71 -3.20 4.02
N VAL A 81 9.75 -4.48 3.65
CA VAL A 81 9.69 -4.92 2.26
C VAL A 81 8.27 -4.78 1.71
N GLN A 82 8.15 -4.37 0.45
CA GLN A 82 6.87 -4.18 -0.24
C GLN A 82 7.01 -4.52 -1.73
N TRP A 83 5.89 -4.65 -2.45
CA TRP A 83 5.87 -5.12 -3.84
C TRP A 83 4.94 -4.34 -4.78
N PHE A 84 4.37 -3.23 -4.33
CA PHE A 84 3.39 -2.45 -5.07
C PHE A 84 3.93 -1.13 -5.63
N GLU A 85 5.11 -0.68 -5.18
CA GLU A 85 5.71 0.57 -5.65
C GLU A 85 7.19 0.41 -6.05
N PRO A 86 7.51 0.24 -7.35
CA PRO A 86 8.85 -0.10 -7.84
C PRO A 86 9.95 0.90 -7.54
N LEU A 87 9.62 2.18 -7.34
CA LEU A 87 10.59 3.24 -7.13
C LEU A 87 11.02 3.39 -5.65
N ALA A 88 10.33 2.73 -4.72
CA ALA A 88 10.69 2.76 -3.29
C ALA A 88 11.86 1.81 -2.97
N ASP A 89 12.65 2.13 -1.95
CA ASP A 89 13.92 1.43 -1.66
C ASP A 89 13.73 -0.05 -1.32
N ASN A 90 12.63 -0.37 -0.62
CA ASN A 90 12.35 -1.73 -0.17
C ASN A 90 11.42 -2.52 -1.11
N TYR A 91 11.27 -2.09 -2.36
CA TYR A 91 10.52 -2.82 -3.38
C TYR A 91 11.16 -4.17 -3.75
N ARG A 92 10.35 -5.24 -3.81
CA ARG A 92 10.64 -6.55 -4.43
C ARG A 92 9.49 -6.86 -5.39
N GLU A 93 9.79 -7.34 -6.60
CA GLU A 93 8.77 -7.75 -7.57
C GLU A 93 7.94 -8.92 -7.03
N ARG A 94 6.61 -8.83 -7.06
CA ARG A 94 5.74 -9.97 -6.76
C ARG A 94 5.68 -10.90 -7.97
N ILE A 95 6.20 -12.11 -7.80
CA ILE A 95 6.36 -13.11 -8.87
C ILE A 95 5.34 -14.25 -8.79
N TRP A 96 4.62 -14.36 -7.67
CA TRP A 96 3.53 -15.33 -7.51
C TRP A 96 2.52 -14.80 -6.50
N LEU A 97 1.24 -15.10 -6.70
CA LEU A 97 0.15 -14.89 -5.75
C LEU A 97 -0.63 -16.19 -5.66
N HIS A 98 -1.02 -16.61 -4.45
CA HIS A 98 -1.81 -17.81 -4.27
C HIS A 98 -3.11 -17.71 -5.10
N PRO A 99 -3.41 -18.65 -6.01
CA PRO A 99 -4.57 -18.56 -6.92
C PRO A 99 -5.91 -18.35 -6.21
N ASP A 100 -6.09 -18.97 -5.04
CA ASP A 100 -7.31 -18.81 -4.24
C ASP A 100 -7.36 -17.52 -3.40
N SER A 101 -6.40 -16.59 -3.53
CA SER A 101 -6.40 -15.35 -2.73
C SER A 101 -7.66 -14.52 -2.96
N SER A 102 -8.28 -14.61 -4.14
CA SER A 102 -9.52 -13.93 -4.49
C SER A 102 -10.77 -14.80 -4.38
N LYS A 103 -10.65 -16.04 -3.88
CA LYS A 103 -11.75 -17.01 -3.79
C LYS A 103 -12.37 -16.98 -2.39
N PRO A 104 -13.60 -16.45 -2.20
CA PRO A 104 -14.23 -16.37 -0.90
C PRO A 104 -14.26 -17.72 -0.17
N GLY A 105 -13.97 -17.68 1.14
CA GLY A 105 -13.95 -18.87 1.99
C GLY A 105 -12.67 -19.72 1.91
N SER A 106 -11.71 -19.38 1.05
CA SER A 106 -10.40 -20.06 1.04
C SER A 106 -9.50 -19.58 2.19
N GLU A 107 -8.52 -20.40 2.55
CA GLU A 107 -7.51 -20.07 3.57
C GLU A 107 -6.61 -18.89 3.13
N ALA A 108 -6.37 -18.75 1.82
CA ALA A 108 -5.67 -17.61 1.24
C ALA A 108 -6.49 -16.32 1.33
N TYR A 109 -7.79 -16.41 1.01
CA TYR A 109 -8.72 -15.28 1.04
C TYR A 109 -8.83 -14.67 2.44
N ALA A 110 -8.91 -15.51 3.48
CA ALA A 110 -9.01 -15.08 4.87
C ALA A 110 -7.76 -14.35 5.41
N ALA A 111 -6.65 -14.35 4.68
CA ALA A 111 -5.45 -13.60 5.06
C ALA A 111 -5.56 -12.10 4.77
N TYR A 112 -6.54 -11.69 3.97
CA TYR A 112 -6.72 -10.32 3.53
C TYR A 112 -8.12 -9.81 3.88
N LYS A 113 -8.23 -8.50 4.09
CA LYS A 113 -9.51 -7.84 3.93
C LYS A 113 -9.67 -7.36 2.48
N HIS A 114 -10.82 -7.63 1.89
CA HIS A 114 -11.04 -7.44 0.46
C HIS A 114 -11.78 -6.16 0.17
N PHE A 115 -11.30 -5.42 -0.83
CA PHE A 115 -11.84 -4.15 -1.29
C PHE A 115 -11.81 -4.08 -2.81
N THR A 116 -12.73 -3.28 -3.34
CA THR A 116 -12.61 -2.67 -4.67
C THR A 116 -11.99 -1.28 -4.54
N TRP A 117 -11.41 -0.74 -5.61
CA TRP A 117 -10.98 0.67 -5.60
C TRP A 117 -12.14 1.62 -5.30
N LYS A 118 -13.37 1.29 -5.72
CA LYS A 118 -14.56 2.08 -5.39
C LYS A 118 -14.76 2.19 -3.88
N GLN A 119 -14.60 1.11 -3.12
CA GLN A 119 -14.77 1.17 -1.66
C GLN A 119 -13.68 2.01 -0.98
N ILE A 120 -12.44 1.97 -1.49
CA ILE A 120 -11.37 2.85 -1.01
C ILE A 120 -11.74 4.33 -1.27
N ILE A 121 -12.27 4.61 -2.47
CA ILE A 121 -12.71 5.95 -2.87
C ILE A 121 -13.88 6.43 -2.01
N ASP A 122 -14.92 5.62 -1.85
CA ASP A 122 -16.10 5.95 -1.06
C ASP A 122 -15.71 6.34 0.38
N PHE A 123 -14.70 5.67 0.95
CA PHE A 123 -14.15 6.06 2.24
C PHE A 123 -13.33 7.37 2.16
N ALA A 124 -12.50 7.53 1.14
CA ALA A 124 -11.57 8.65 0.99
C ALA A 124 -12.24 9.99 0.65
N ILE A 125 -13.40 10.00 -0.02
CA ILE A 125 -14.10 11.24 -0.41
C ILE A 125 -14.92 11.87 0.72
N VAL A 126 -15.12 11.14 1.82
CA VAL A 126 -15.77 11.68 3.01
C VAL A 126 -14.84 12.71 3.65
N ASP A 127 -15.29 13.95 3.72
CA ASP A 127 -14.57 15.06 4.33
C ASP A 127 -14.42 14.88 5.84
N ARG A 128 -13.17 14.81 6.31
CA ARG A 128 -12.86 14.70 7.72
C ARG A 128 -11.82 15.71 8.16
N TRP A 129 -11.97 16.17 9.39
CA TRP A 129 -10.98 17.03 10.03
C TRP A 129 -9.69 16.25 10.30
N SER A 130 -8.53 16.89 10.21
CA SER A 130 -7.23 16.19 10.31
C SER A 130 -7.06 15.29 11.55
N LEU A 131 -7.69 15.63 12.69
CA LEU A 131 -7.67 14.81 13.90
C LEU A 131 -8.37 13.45 13.73
N SER A 132 -9.25 13.29 12.73
CA SER A 132 -9.94 12.02 12.49
C SER A 132 -9.02 10.90 12.05
N PHE A 133 -7.83 11.22 11.53
CA PHE A 133 -6.86 10.23 11.05
C PHE A 133 -5.96 9.70 12.16
N SER A 134 -6.08 10.24 13.38
CA SER A 134 -5.38 9.72 14.56
C SER A 134 -5.95 8.36 14.98
N LYS A 135 -5.11 7.56 15.66
CA LYS A 135 -5.45 6.19 16.08
C LYS A 135 -6.81 6.11 16.78
N GLY A 136 -7.68 5.22 16.30
CA GLY A 136 -9.00 4.94 16.86
C GLY A 136 -10.09 5.94 16.48
N MET A 137 -9.78 6.97 15.69
CA MET A 137 -10.74 7.94 15.19
C MET A 137 -11.37 7.49 13.85
N PRO A 138 -12.49 8.09 13.40
CA PRO A 138 -13.24 7.58 12.23
C PRO A 138 -12.45 7.55 10.91
N GLY A 139 -11.39 8.35 10.77
CA GLY A 139 -10.49 8.37 9.62
C GLY A 139 -9.27 7.45 9.76
N ASP A 140 -9.05 6.79 10.91
CA ASP A 140 -8.03 5.74 11.07
C ASP A 140 -8.43 4.52 10.25
N TRP A 141 -8.09 4.55 8.97
CA TRP A 141 -8.40 3.50 8.01
C TRP A 141 -7.98 2.13 8.54
N LYS A 142 -6.81 2.01 9.16
CA LYS A 142 -6.23 0.73 9.59
C LYS A 142 -7.10 0.05 10.64
N ALA A 143 -7.59 0.80 11.64
CA ALA A 143 -8.43 0.26 12.70
C ALA A 143 -9.93 0.24 12.36
N ASN A 144 -10.38 1.08 11.42
CA ASN A 144 -11.79 1.25 11.10
C ASN A 144 -12.43 -0.07 10.58
N PRO A 145 -13.61 -0.49 11.09
CA PRO A 145 -14.35 -1.65 10.59
C PRO A 145 -14.75 -1.60 9.11
N GLU A 146 -14.93 -0.41 8.54
CA GLU A 146 -15.15 -0.18 7.10
C GLU A 146 -13.82 -0.07 6.34
N GLY A 147 -12.72 0.21 7.05
CA GLY A 147 -11.36 0.18 6.55
C GLY A 147 -10.65 -1.14 6.83
N GLY A 148 -9.35 -1.12 7.07
CA GLY A 148 -8.49 -2.29 7.28
C GLY A 148 -8.92 -3.24 8.41
N ALA A 149 -9.73 -2.80 9.38
CA ALA A 149 -10.20 -3.61 10.51
C ALA A 149 -9.10 -4.44 11.20
N GLY A 150 -7.91 -3.87 11.34
CA GLY A 150 -6.76 -4.51 11.99
C GLY A 150 -6.04 -5.58 11.17
N PHE A 151 -6.43 -5.82 9.91
CA PHE A 151 -5.68 -6.71 9.02
C PHE A 151 -4.29 -6.14 8.73
N LEU A 152 -3.29 -7.02 8.61
CA LEU A 152 -1.95 -6.61 8.18
C LEU A 152 -1.93 -6.27 6.68
N MET A 153 -2.65 -7.05 5.87
CA MET A 153 -2.76 -6.86 4.42
C MET A 153 -4.21 -6.74 3.97
N VAL A 154 -4.42 -5.95 2.93
CA VAL A 154 -5.68 -5.87 2.20
C VAL A 154 -5.48 -6.35 0.77
N MET A 155 -6.57 -6.81 0.16
CA MET A 155 -6.64 -7.12 -1.26
C MET A 155 -7.51 -6.05 -1.92
N VAL A 156 -6.95 -5.25 -2.82
CA VAL A 156 -7.69 -4.24 -3.59
C VAL A 156 -7.71 -4.69 -5.05
N ASP A 157 -8.90 -4.99 -5.58
CA ASP A 157 -9.09 -5.50 -6.96
C ASP A 157 -8.09 -6.61 -7.33
N ASN A 158 -7.97 -7.63 -6.47
CA ASN A 158 -7.11 -8.82 -6.63
C ASN A 158 -5.59 -8.55 -6.53
N LEU A 159 -5.19 -7.38 -6.05
CA LEU A 159 -3.80 -7.07 -5.72
C LEU A 159 -3.63 -6.88 -4.21
N PRO A 160 -2.68 -7.57 -3.56
CA PRO A 160 -2.43 -7.41 -2.14
C PRO A 160 -1.60 -6.13 -1.89
N TYR A 161 -1.87 -5.46 -0.78
CA TYR A 161 -1.15 -4.29 -0.31
C TYR A 161 -0.95 -4.37 1.20
N TRP A 162 0.00 -3.60 1.71
CA TRP A 162 0.01 -3.27 3.13
C TRP A 162 -1.18 -2.38 3.47
N THR A 163 -1.84 -2.69 4.60
CA THR A 163 -3.09 -2.01 5.00
C THR A 163 -2.86 -0.54 5.33
N ASP A 164 -1.74 -0.21 5.96
CA ASP A 164 -1.30 1.16 6.22
C ASP A 164 -0.96 1.90 4.94
N GLY A 165 -0.29 1.26 3.98
CA GLY A 165 -0.03 1.84 2.66
C GLY A 165 -1.32 2.30 1.97
N VAL A 166 -2.37 1.46 1.94
CA VAL A 166 -3.69 1.88 1.41
C VAL A 166 -4.33 2.95 2.31
N GLY A 167 -4.11 2.88 3.61
CA GLY A 167 -4.57 3.86 4.59
C GLY A 167 -4.02 5.28 4.42
N GLN A 168 -2.92 5.46 3.68
CA GLN A 168 -2.40 6.78 3.34
C GLN A 168 -3.30 7.53 2.34
N ILE A 169 -4.11 6.83 1.54
CA ILE A 169 -4.91 7.45 0.48
C ILE A 169 -6.00 8.38 1.06
N PRO A 170 -6.87 7.96 2.00
CA PRO A 170 -7.87 8.85 2.60
C PRO A 170 -7.25 10.11 3.23
N PHE A 171 -6.14 9.95 3.95
CA PHE A 171 -5.41 11.06 4.54
C PHE A 171 -4.90 12.05 3.48
N ALA A 172 -4.29 11.54 2.41
CA ALA A 172 -3.76 12.36 1.33
C ALA A 172 -4.88 13.11 0.58
N VAL A 173 -6.04 12.49 0.39
CA VAL A 173 -7.20 13.12 -0.26
C VAL A 173 -7.70 14.32 0.53
N ASP A 174 -7.96 14.17 1.83
CA ASP A 174 -8.43 15.28 2.67
C ASP A 174 -7.35 16.36 2.84
N THR A 175 -6.09 15.96 2.99
CA THR A 175 -4.97 16.90 3.08
C THR A 175 -4.82 17.71 1.79
N PHE A 176 -4.95 17.07 0.63
CA PHE A 176 -4.94 17.75 -0.66
C PHE A 176 -6.09 18.74 -0.79
N ARG A 177 -7.31 18.35 -0.42
CA ARG A 177 -8.49 19.22 -0.49
C ARG A 177 -8.32 20.48 0.34
N LYS A 178 -7.88 20.33 1.60
CA LYS A 178 -7.54 21.44 2.49
C LYS A 178 -6.57 22.42 1.84
N TYR A 179 -5.45 21.92 1.30
CA TYR A 179 -4.45 22.80 0.69
C TYR A 179 -4.84 23.31 -0.69
N LEU A 180 -5.74 22.64 -1.41
CA LEU A 180 -6.31 23.18 -2.63
C LEU A 180 -7.21 24.39 -2.32
N GLU A 181 -7.97 24.34 -1.23
CA GLU A 181 -8.81 25.46 -0.76
C GLU A 181 -7.97 26.65 -0.27
N GLU A 182 -6.87 26.37 0.44
CA GLU A 182 -5.95 27.39 0.97
C GLU A 182 -5.08 28.03 -0.11
N LEU A 183 -4.40 27.20 -0.92
CA LEU A 183 -3.36 27.65 -1.87
C LEU A 183 -3.93 27.95 -3.25
N ARG A 184 -5.15 27.48 -3.56
CA ARG A 184 -5.84 27.67 -4.85
C ARG A 184 -5.04 27.23 -6.09
N ALA A 185 -4.06 26.36 -5.90
CA ALA A 185 -3.17 25.87 -6.95
C ALA A 185 -2.88 24.37 -6.76
N LYS A 186 -3.29 23.55 -7.74
CA LYS A 186 -3.13 22.09 -7.67
C LYS A 186 -1.68 21.65 -7.44
N PRO A 187 -0.66 22.16 -8.18
CA PRO A 187 0.73 21.73 -7.95
C PRO A 187 1.23 22.04 -6.54
N ALA A 188 0.89 23.22 -6.00
CA ALA A 188 1.26 23.61 -4.65
C ALA A 188 0.56 22.75 -3.59
N ALA A 189 -0.72 22.42 -3.79
CA ALA A 189 -1.47 21.52 -2.92
C ALA A 189 -0.92 20.09 -2.92
N ILE A 190 -0.49 19.55 -4.07
CA ILE A 190 0.16 18.24 -4.17
C ILE A 190 1.47 18.25 -3.37
N SER A 191 2.38 19.19 -3.66
CA SER A 191 3.67 19.29 -2.95
C SER A 191 3.48 19.47 -1.44
N LYS A 192 2.50 20.29 -1.02
CA LYS A 192 2.22 20.49 0.40
C LYS A 192 1.66 19.22 1.06
N THR A 193 0.80 18.48 0.37
CA THR A 193 0.26 17.20 0.84
C THR A 193 1.35 16.16 1.05
N VAL A 194 2.26 16.02 0.09
CA VAL A 194 3.42 15.12 0.21
C VAL A 194 4.27 15.49 1.42
N ARG A 195 4.61 16.78 1.59
CA ARG A 195 5.40 17.26 2.72
C ARG A 195 4.73 16.95 4.06
N ILE A 196 3.42 17.17 4.15
CA ILE A 196 2.65 16.87 5.36
C ILE A 196 2.57 15.36 5.60
N GLY A 197 2.48 14.53 4.57
CA GLY A 197 2.58 13.07 4.70
C GLY A 197 3.92 12.61 5.28
N MET A 198 5.03 13.23 4.86
CA MET A 198 6.36 12.95 5.43
C MET A 198 6.48 13.39 6.89
N GLU A 199 5.80 14.48 7.28
CA GLU A 199 5.81 14.98 8.65
C GLU A 199 4.96 14.09 9.58
N TYR A 200 3.75 13.69 9.16
CA TYR A 200 2.75 13.03 10.02
C TYR A 200 2.50 11.55 9.71
N GLY A 201 3.37 10.90 8.92
CA GLY A 201 3.20 9.51 8.49
C GLY A 201 3.13 8.48 9.62
N ASP A 202 3.59 8.82 10.83
CA ASP A 202 3.50 7.98 12.03
C ASP A 202 2.14 8.04 12.76
N GLY A 203 1.22 8.88 12.28
CA GLY A 203 -0.11 9.06 12.87
C GLY A 203 -0.13 9.82 14.20
N ASN A 204 0.99 10.45 14.60
CA ASN A 204 1.09 11.24 15.82
C ASN A 204 0.95 12.75 15.52
N PRO A 205 -0.21 13.38 15.81
CA PRO A 205 -0.40 14.80 15.57
C PRO A 205 0.38 15.72 16.52
N PHE A 206 0.97 15.19 17.60
CA PHE A 206 1.61 15.98 18.67
C PHE A 206 3.14 15.86 18.73
N SER A 207 3.74 14.88 18.05
CA SER A 207 5.21 14.76 17.95
C SER A 207 5.59 14.01 16.66
N PRO A 208 5.41 14.66 15.49
CA PRO A 208 5.74 14.08 14.19
C PRO A 208 7.22 13.70 14.13
N LYS A 209 7.54 12.43 13.84
CA LYS A 209 8.88 12.06 13.38
C LYS A 209 8.92 12.26 11.88
N ASN A 210 9.65 13.29 11.44
CA ASN A 210 9.94 13.52 10.03
C ASN A 210 10.50 12.23 9.41
N ASP A 211 9.84 11.71 8.37
CA ASP A 211 10.28 10.55 7.61
C ASP A 211 10.81 10.96 6.23
N PRO A 212 12.09 11.35 6.12
CA PRO A 212 12.73 11.68 4.85
C PRO A 212 13.10 10.42 4.04
N THR A 213 12.65 9.23 4.44
CA THR A 213 13.07 7.99 3.76
C THR A 213 12.27 7.74 2.50
N ASN A 214 12.87 7.00 1.56
CA ASN A 214 12.22 6.58 0.33
C ASN A 214 11.33 5.33 0.55
N GLU A 215 10.45 5.43 1.55
CA GLU A 215 9.49 4.40 1.96
C GLU A 215 8.18 4.50 1.17
N TYR A 216 7.45 3.39 1.11
CA TYR A 216 6.25 3.27 0.28
C TYR A 216 5.11 4.19 0.72
N ASP A 217 5.05 4.57 1.99
CA ASP A 217 4.01 5.47 2.51
C ASP A 217 4.02 6.80 1.77
N ASN A 218 5.20 7.38 1.53
CA ASN A 218 5.36 8.62 0.78
C ASN A 218 4.82 8.52 -0.66
N TYR A 219 5.02 7.37 -1.31
CA TYR A 219 4.46 7.12 -2.63
C TYR A 219 2.93 6.95 -2.59
N MET A 220 2.39 6.28 -1.57
CA MET A 220 0.94 6.13 -1.43
C MET A 220 0.25 7.46 -1.12
N VAL A 221 0.87 8.34 -0.34
CA VAL A 221 0.44 9.73 -0.17
C VAL A 221 0.44 10.46 -1.52
N LEU A 222 1.52 10.34 -2.30
CA LEU A 222 1.59 10.97 -3.62
C LEU A 222 0.52 10.43 -4.58
N ARG A 223 0.24 9.12 -4.57
CA ARG A 223 -0.85 8.52 -5.36
C ARG A 223 -2.20 9.12 -5.00
N GLY A 224 -2.50 9.23 -3.70
CA GLY A 224 -3.73 9.83 -3.19
C GLY A 224 -3.86 11.31 -3.59
N ALA A 225 -2.79 12.09 -3.46
CA ALA A 225 -2.78 13.51 -3.83
C ALA A 225 -2.95 13.73 -5.34
N LEU A 226 -2.28 12.94 -6.18
CA LEU A 226 -2.40 13.02 -7.64
C LEU A 226 -3.81 12.63 -8.08
N TRP A 227 -4.35 11.53 -7.56
CA TRP A 227 -5.73 11.13 -7.82
C TRP A 227 -6.72 12.23 -7.39
N ALA A 228 -6.58 12.77 -6.18
CA ALA A 228 -7.44 13.85 -5.70
C ALA A 228 -7.37 15.10 -6.60
N SER A 229 -6.18 15.41 -7.16
CA SER A 229 -6.00 16.55 -8.07
C SER A 229 -6.76 16.41 -9.40
N GLU A 230 -7.04 15.18 -9.84
CA GLU A 230 -7.87 14.90 -11.02
C GLU A 230 -9.36 14.78 -10.69
N ASN A 231 -9.69 14.49 -9.42
CA ASN A 231 -11.03 14.10 -9.00
C ASN A 231 -11.73 15.13 -8.08
N PHE A 232 -11.07 16.24 -7.73
CA PHE A 232 -11.68 17.34 -6.99
C PHE A 232 -11.52 18.67 -7.73
N GLN A 233 -12.60 19.44 -7.77
CA GLN A 233 -12.61 20.79 -8.32
C GLN A 233 -12.75 21.81 -7.20
N LEU A 234 -11.98 22.89 -7.30
CA LEU A 234 -12.09 24.05 -6.43
C LEU A 234 -13.31 24.88 -6.87
N VAL A 235 -14.19 25.18 -5.93
CA VAL A 235 -15.34 26.06 -6.09
C VAL A 235 -15.18 27.24 -5.14
N ILE A 236 -15.16 28.46 -5.71
CA ILE A 236 -15.08 29.71 -4.95
C ILE A 236 -16.46 30.36 -4.97
N LYS A 237 -17.07 30.51 -3.79
CA LYS A 237 -18.33 31.25 -3.62
C LYS A 237 -18.06 32.58 -2.95
N LYS A 238 -18.70 33.63 -3.44
CA LYS A 238 -18.71 34.95 -2.81
C LYS A 238 -19.94 35.04 -1.92
N GLU A 239 -19.73 35.18 -0.62
CA GLU A 239 -20.79 35.27 0.38
C GLU A 239 -20.74 36.62 1.07
N LEU A 240 -21.91 37.21 1.32
CA LEU A 240 -21.99 38.42 2.13
C LEU A 240 -21.94 38.01 3.60
N LEU A 241 -20.84 38.34 4.27
CA LEU A 241 -20.75 38.20 5.72
C LEU A 241 -21.34 39.46 6.36
N GLN A 242 -22.57 39.35 6.89
CA GLN A 242 -23.18 40.37 7.73
C GLN A 242 -22.85 40.12 9.19
N THR A 243 -22.27 41.13 9.83
CA THR A 243 -22.10 41.22 11.29
C THR A 243 -22.87 42.46 11.77
N PRO A 244 -23.17 42.61 13.07
CA PRO A 244 -23.93 43.74 13.59
C PRO A 244 -23.37 45.13 13.23
N HIS A 245 -22.07 45.21 12.87
CA HIS A 245 -21.38 46.48 12.62
C HIS A 245 -20.82 46.61 11.19
N THR A 246 -20.74 45.52 10.42
CA THR A 246 -20.16 45.55 9.06
C THR A 246 -20.76 44.49 8.16
N ALA A 247 -20.89 44.83 6.87
CA ALA A 247 -21.15 43.87 5.81
C ALA A 247 -19.94 43.83 4.88
N ARG A 248 -19.31 42.65 4.73
CA ARG A 248 -18.18 42.46 3.81
C ARG A 248 -18.40 41.24 2.94
N MET A 249 -18.02 41.33 1.67
CA MET A 249 -17.96 40.16 0.80
C MET A 249 -16.75 39.31 1.20
N ILE A 250 -16.98 38.03 1.48
CA ILE A 250 -15.93 37.05 1.71
C ILE A 250 -15.94 36.01 0.59
N GLU A 251 -14.76 35.48 0.26
CA GLU A 251 -14.65 34.32 -0.62
C GLU A 251 -14.51 33.07 0.24
N ARG A 252 -15.43 32.13 0.06
CA ARG A 252 -15.35 30.79 0.64
C ARG A 252 -14.91 29.81 -0.44
N ALA A 253 -13.74 29.24 -0.24
CA ALA A 253 -13.25 28.11 -1.04
C ALA A 253 -13.84 26.81 -0.52
N SER A 254 -14.13 25.89 -1.43
CA SER A 254 -14.56 24.53 -1.12
C SER A 254 -14.16 23.59 -2.25
N THR A 255 -14.04 22.30 -1.97
CA THR A 255 -13.77 21.27 -2.95
C THR A 255 -15.00 20.40 -3.21
N VAL A 256 -15.25 20.09 -4.48
CA VAL A 256 -16.34 19.20 -4.89
C VAL A 256 -15.75 18.00 -5.61
N TYR A 257 -16.14 16.80 -5.17
CA TYR A 257 -15.77 15.55 -5.81
C TYR A 257 -16.43 15.44 -7.20
N GLN A 258 -15.61 15.15 -8.20
CA GLN A 258 -16.00 14.85 -9.57
C GLN A 258 -15.30 13.56 -9.99
N PRO A 259 -16.03 12.44 -10.13
CA PRO A 259 -15.43 11.17 -10.51
C PRO A 259 -14.64 11.30 -11.82
N GLY A 260 -13.40 10.86 -11.79
CA GLY A 260 -12.45 10.89 -12.89
C GLY A 260 -11.63 9.60 -12.97
N PRO A 261 -10.47 9.64 -13.65
CA PRO A 261 -9.61 8.47 -13.82
C PRO A 261 -9.09 7.91 -12.49
N LEU A 262 -8.91 6.59 -12.44
CA LEU A 262 -8.34 5.87 -11.29
C LEU A 262 -6.85 5.57 -11.44
N GLN A 263 -6.23 6.06 -12.51
CA GLN A 263 -4.89 5.68 -12.94
C GLN A 263 -3.83 5.84 -11.84
N TYR A 264 -3.91 6.89 -11.03
CA TYR A 264 -2.96 7.16 -9.96
C TYR A 264 -3.14 6.26 -8.73
N LEU A 265 -4.32 5.68 -8.52
CA LEU A 265 -4.53 4.69 -7.47
C LEU A 265 -4.07 3.30 -7.96
N GLN A 266 -4.44 2.95 -9.19
CA GLN A 266 -4.24 1.63 -9.77
C GLN A 266 -2.80 1.35 -10.21
N ASN A 267 -2.05 2.37 -10.62
CA ASN A 267 -0.71 2.21 -11.17
C ASN A 267 0.36 2.80 -10.25
N PRO A 268 1.60 2.26 -10.33
CA PRO A 268 2.75 2.88 -9.69
C PRO A 268 3.02 4.31 -10.11
N ILE A 269 3.70 5.04 -9.23
CA ILE A 269 4.10 6.42 -9.49
C ILE A 269 5.08 6.43 -10.68
N SER A 270 4.82 7.32 -11.64
CA SER A 270 5.74 7.53 -12.75
C SER A 270 6.99 8.27 -12.30
N ALA A 271 8.12 8.04 -12.98
CA ALA A 271 9.35 8.79 -12.73
C ALA A 271 9.16 10.31 -12.88
N GLY A 272 8.31 10.75 -13.83
CA GLY A 272 8.00 12.17 -14.02
C GLY A 272 7.27 12.78 -12.82
N SER A 273 6.24 12.09 -12.31
CA SER A 273 5.52 12.50 -11.11
C SER A 273 6.44 12.53 -9.88
N LEU A 274 7.36 11.56 -9.77
CA LEU A 274 8.36 11.52 -8.70
C LEU A 274 9.34 12.70 -8.78
N ILE A 275 9.86 13.02 -9.97
CA ILE A 275 10.77 14.16 -10.15
C ILE A 275 10.07 15.48 -9.76
N GLN A 276 8.80 15.61 -10.11
CA GLN A 276 8.04 16.83 -9.88
C GLN A 276 7.65 17.01 -8.40
N TYR A 277 7.12 15.95 -7.78
CA TYR A 277 6.43 16.03 -6.48
C TYR A 277 7.06 15.18 -5.36
N GLY A 278 8.07 14.36 -5.66
CA GLY A 278 8.76 13.51 -4.70
C GLY A 278 9.71 14.28 -3.80
N GLU A 279 9.17 15.01 -2.82
CA GLU A 279 9.95 15.87 -1.91
C GLU A 279 11.01 15.08 -1.10
N TRP A 280 10.79 13.80 -0.81
CA TRP A 280 11.73 12.94 -0.07
C TRP A 280 12.95 12.48 -0.89
N LYS A 281 13.00 12.81 -2.18
CA LYS A 281 14.14 12.54 -3.08
C LYS A 281 15.00 13.77 -3.36
N LYS A 282 14.62 14.94 -2.84
CA LYS A 282 15.33 16.21 -3.01
C LYS A 282 16.26 16.46 -1.83
#